data_AF-A0A6L3XYZ2-F1
#
_entry.id   AF-A0A6L3XYZ2-F1
#
_cell.length_a   1.000
_cell.length_b   1.000
_cell.length_c   1.000
_cell.angle_alpha   90.00
_cell.angle_beta   90.00
_cell.angle_gamma   90.00
#
_symmetry.space_group_name_H-M   'P 1'
#
loop_
_entity.id
_entity.type
_entity.pdbx_description
1 polymer ?
#
loop_
_entity_poly.entity_id
_entity_poly.type
_entity_poly.pdbx_seq_one_letter_code
_entity_poly.pdbx_strand_id
1 'polypeptide(L)' 'AMPGSYYKMGSDWNERDHLDIEIEKNGSGSRLYVVYRSSSSQRLAGSGVTKLMNDVRAVAAGEKR' A
#
# COMPACT_ATOMS: atom_id res chain seq x y z
N ALA A 1 9.90 13.92 16.55
CA ALA A 1 9.80 13.22 15.25
C ALA A 1 9.77 14.27 14.16
N MET A 2 10.66 14.21 13.16
CA MET A 2 10.73 15.26 12.13
C MET A 2 9.55 15.13 11.17
N PRO A 3 8.68 16.14 11.05
CA PRO A 3 7.68 16.20 9.99
C PRO A 3 8.37 16.08 8.63
N GLY A 4 7.84 15.25 7.74
CA GLY A 4 8.41 15.02 6.41
C GLY A 4 9.39 13.85 6.30
N SER A 5 9.67 13.11 7.38
CA SER A 5 10.30 11.79 7.25
C SER A 5 9.31 10.82 6.60
N TYR A 6 9.66 10.28 5.44
CA TYR A 6 8.89 9.27 4.73
C TYR A 6 9.71 7.99 4.49
N TYR A 7 9.01 6.87 4.39
CA TYR A 7 9.58 5.60 3.92
C TYR A 7 8.78 5.13 2.73
N LYS A 8 9.46 4.74 1.64
CA LYS A 8 8.84 4.19 0.45
C LYS A 8 9.40 2.80 0.17
N MET A 9 8.50 1.86 -0.08
CA MET A 9 8.81 0.48 -0.43
C MET A 9 7.89 0.03 -1.55
N GLY A 10 8.37 -0.85 -2.41
CA GLY A 10 7.55 -1.42 -3.47
C GLY A 10 8.02 -2.81 -3.87
N SER A 11 7.15 -3.54 -4.55
CA SER A 11 7.43 -4.89 -5.03
C SER A 11 6.66 -5.17 -6.31
N ASP A 12 7.36 -5.75 -7.28
CA ASP A 12 6.79 -6.26 -8.51
C ASP A 12 6.33 -7.71 -8.34
N TRP A 13 5.14 -8.02 -8.87
CA TRP A 13 4.63 -9.37 -8.99
C TRP A 13 4.41 -9.73 -10.46
N ASN A 14 4.92 -10.90 -10.86
CA ASN A 14 4.71 -11.49 -12.18
C ASN A 14 5.01 -10.53 -13.35
N GLU A 15 6.03 -9.66 -13.20
CA GLU A 15 6.49 -8.65 -14.17
C GLU A 15 5.46 -7.59 -14.63
N ARG A 16 4.21 -7.70 -14.19
CA ARG A 16 3.08 -6.93 -14.73
C ARG A 16 2.27 -6.19 -13.68
N ASP A 17 2.42 -6.59 -12.43
CA ASP A 17 1.77 -5.98 -11.29
C ASP A 17 2.82 -5.35 -10.39
N HIS A 18 2.50 -4.21 -9.79
CA HIS A 18 3.40 -3.51 -8.90
C HIS A 18 2.61 -2.87 -7.75
N LEU A 19 3.15 -3.00 -6.54
CA LEU A 19 2.62 -2.34 -5.34
C LEU A 19 3.67 -1.37 -4.79
N ASP A 20 3.31 -0.10 -4.67
CA ASP A 20 4.04 0.91 -3.90
C ASP A 20 3.31 1.16 -2.57
N ILE A 21 4.07 1.23 -1.48
CA ILE A 21 3.61 1.70 -0.16
C ILE A 21 4.53 2.82 0.30
N GLU A 22 3.95 3.96 0.61
CA GLU A 22 4.64 5.10 1.21
C GLU A 22 4.03 5.43 2.57
N ILE A 23 4.90 5.66 3.55
CA ILE A 23 4.54 5.95 4.93
C ILE A 23 5.13 7.30 5.29
N GLU A 24 4.29 8.27 5.63
CA GLU A 24 4.69 9.61 6.07
C GLU A 24 4.35 9.79 7.55
N LYS A 25 5.31 10.23 8.36
CA LYS A 25 5.03 10.59 9.76
C LYS A 25 4.53 12.04 9.85
N ASN A 26 3.33 12.24 10.36
CA ASN A 26 2.65 13.54 10.37
C ASN A 26 2.43 14.15 11.76
N GLY A 27 3.24 13.76 12.75
CA GLY A 27 3.20 14.30 14.11
C GLY A 27 2.11 13.70 15.01
N SER A 28 0.95 13.33 14.46
CA SER A 28 -0.15 12.65 15.18
C SER A 28 -0.21 11.14 14.92
N GLY A 29 0.59 10.64 13.98
CA GLY A 29 0.66 9.24 13.61
C GLY A 29 1.42 9.07 12.31
N SER A 30 0.94 8.14 11.48
CA SER A 30 1.47 7.88 10.15
C SER A 30 0.35 7.94 9.12
N ARG A 31 0.64 8.50 7.95
CA ARG A 31 -0.22 8.44 6.77
C ARG A 31 0.34 7.40 5.82
N LEU A 32 -0.55 6.55 5.29
CA LEU A 32 -0.21 5.51 4.34
C LEU A 32 -0.73 5.89 2.95
N TYR A 33 0.13 5.85 1.94
CA TYR A 33 -0.24 5.93 0.53
C TYR A 33 0.07 4.58 -0.11
N VAL A 34 -0.94 3.95 -0.71
CA VAL A 34 -0.82 2.63 -1.33
C VAL A 34 -1.25 2.75 -2.78
N VAL A 35 -0.39 2.32 -3.69
CA VAL A 35 -0.66 2.36 -5.13
C VAL A 35 -0.44 0.96 -5.70
N TYR A 36 -1.52 0.37 -6.23
CA TYR A 36 -1.44 -0.87 -6.98
C TYR A 36 -1.58 -0.58 -8.48
N ARG A 37 -0.68 -1.14 -9.27
CA ARG A 37 -0.66 -1.03 -10.73
C ARG A 37 -0.71 -2.42 -11.33
N SER A 38 -1.44 -2.57 -12.42
CA SER A 38 -1.47 -3.78 -13.23
C SER A 38 -1.77 -3.41 -14.68
N SER A 39 -1.20 -4.15 -15.63
CA SER A 39 -1.61 -4.08 -17.04
C SER A 39 -2.96 -4.77 -17.32
N SER A 40 -3.52 -5.50 -16.35
CA SER A 40 -4.81 -6.19 -16.49
C SER A 40 -5.96 -5.36 -15.91
N SER A 41 -6.84 -4.86 -16.76
CA SER A 41 -8.06 -4.16 -16.35
C SER A 41 -8.98 -5.03 -15.47
N GLN A 42 -9.02 -6.34 -15.73
CA GLN A 42 -9.79 -7.29 -14.92
C GLN A 42 -9.24 -7.43 -13.50
N ARG A 43 -7.90 -7.41 -13.33
CA ARG A 43 -7.30 -7.41 -11.98
C ARG A 43 -7.60 -6.11 -11.24
N LEU A 44 -7.51 -4.97 -11.94
CA LEU A 44 -7.82 -3.66 -11.36
C LEU A 44 -9.29 -3.50 -10.94
N ALA A 45 -10.22 -4.04 -11.72
CA ALA A 45 -11.65 -3.96 -11.45
C ALA A 45 -12.15 -5.05 -10.48
N GLY A 46 -11.33 -6.04 -10.17
CA GLY A 46 -11.71 -7.16 -9.31
C GLY A 46 -11.75 -6.79 -7.83
N SER A 47 -12.48 -7.58 -7.04
CA SER A 47 -12.51 -7.47 -5.57
C SER A 47 -11.14 -7.69 -4.91
N GLY A 48 -10.18 -8.26 -5.65
CA GLY A 48 -8.81 -8.48 -5.21
C GLY A 48 -8.09 -7.20 -4.79
N VAL A 49 -8.28 -6.07 -5.51
CA VAL A 49 -7.65 -4.80 -5.14
C VAL A 49 -8.22 -4.29 -3.82
N THR A 50 -9.56 -4.30 -3.67
CA THR A 50 -10.20 -3.91 -2.41
C THR A 50 -9.71 -4.78 -1.24
N LYS A 51 -9.61 -6.09 -1.43
CA LYS A 51 -9.08 -7.00 -0.42
C LYS A 51 -7.61 -6.68 -0.09
N LEU A 52 -6.77 -6.43 -1.11
CA LEU A 52 -5.38 -6.04 -0.92
C LEU A 52 -5.26 -4.77 -0.08
N MET A 53 -6.03 -3.72 -0.41
CA MET A 53 -6.01 -2.46 0.34
C MET A 53 -6.45 -2.64 1.79
N ASN A 54 -7.45 -3.50 2.04
CA ASN A 54 -7.89 -3.85 3.38
C ASN A 54 -6.81 -4.63 4.15
N ASP A 55 -6.16 -5.59 3.51
CA ASP A 55 -5.08 -6.38 4.12
C ASP A 55 -3.88 -5.47 4.49
N VAL A 56 -3.50 -4.54 3.62
CA VAL A 56 -2.43 -3.56 3.91
C VAL A 56 -2.81 -2.66 5.10
N ARG A 57 -4.06 -2.19 5.16
CA ARG A 57 -4.54 -1.40 6.31
C ARG A 57 -4.50 -2.22 7.60
N ALA A 58 -4.96 -3.46 7.59
CA ALA A 58 -4.98 -4.33 8.76
C ALA A 58 -3.56 -4.60 9.30
N VAL A 59 -2.59 -4.84 8.41
CA VAL A 59 -1.17 -5.00 8.80
C VAL A 59 -0.62 -3.70 9.40
N ALA A 60 -0.87 -2.54 8.76
CA ALA A 60 -0.42 -1.25 9.27
C ALA A 60 -1.04 -0.89 10.64
N ALA A 61 -2.26 -1.34 10.91
CA ALA A 61 -2.93 -1.19 12.20
C ALA A 61 -2.50 -2.24 13.24
N GLY A 62 -1.72 -3.26 12.86
CA GLY A 62 -1.32 -4.37 13.72
C GLY A 62 -2.42 -5.41 13.97
N GLU A 63 -3.52 -5.38 13.21
CA GLU A 63 -4.65 -6.31 13.28
C GLU A 63 -4.35 -7.64 12.60
N LYS A 64 -3.39 -7.64 11.66
CA LYS A 64 -2.94 -8.81 10.91
C LYS A 64 -1.41 -8.86 10.91
N ARG A 65 -0.85 -10.06 10.98
CA ARG A 65 0.59 -10.32 10.92
C ARG A 65 1.00 -10.81 9.54
#